data_AF-A0A970Y0X4-F1
#
_entry.id   AF-A0A970Y0X4-F1
#
_cell.length_a   1.000
_cell.length_b   1.000
_cell.length_c   1.000
_cell.angle_alpha   90.00
_cell.angle_beta   90.00
_cell.angle_gamma   90.00
#
_symmetry.space_group_name_H-M   'P 1'
#
loop_
_entity.id
_entity.type
_entity.pdbx_description
1 polymer ?
#
loop_
_entity_poly.entity_id
_entity_poly.type
_entity_poly.pdbx_seq_one_letter_code
_entity_poly.pdbx_strand_id
1 'polypeptide(L)'
;MLNAFSVDVEDYFHVEAFASCVSPSDWDTYPCRVERNIDCILEMLERHRTRATFFVLGWVAERHPRLVRQIAAAGHEIGCHGYAHQRIHRQDPGGFRDDVRRARLCLM
;
A
#
# COMPACT_ATOMS: atom_id res chain seq x y z
N MET A 1 -18.73 -14.98 -9.37
CA MET A 1 -18.63 -13.71 -8.64
C MET A 1 -18.43 -12.62 -9.70
N LEU A 2 -19.23 -11.54 -9.71
CA LEU A 2 -19.24 -10.57 -10.83
C LEU A 2 -18.62 -9.20 -10.50
N ASN A 3 -18.32 -8.92 -9.23
CA ASN A 3 -17.72 -7.65 -8.80
C ASN A 3 -16.46 -7.91 -7.97
N ALA A 4 -15.41 -7.13 -8.21
CA ALA A 4 -14.19 -7.10 -7.42
C ALA A 4 -14.01 -5.70 -6.81
N PHE A 5 -13.49 -5.64 -5.58
CA PHE A 5 -13.13 -4.40 -4.91
C PHE A 5 -11.67 -4.52 -4.45
N SER A 6 -10.86 -3.55 -4.82
CA SER A 6 -9.46 -3.47 -4.42
C SER A 6 -9.13 -2.09 -3.88
N VAL A 7 -8.10 -2.03 -3.04
CA VAL A 7 -7.61 -0.81 -2.42
C VAL A 7 -6.10 -0.76 -2.60
N ASP A 8 -5.60 0.31 -3.20
CA ASP A 8 -4.17 0.61 -3.17
C ASP A 8 -3.87 1.28 -1.83
N VAL A 9 -3.05 0.64 -1.00
CA VAL A 9 -2.71 1.10 0.35
C VAL A 9 -1.47 1.96 0.27
N GLU A 10 -1.73 3.23 0.01
CA GLU A 10 -0.78 4.32 -0.02
C GLU A 10 -1.29 5.51 0.80
N ASP A 11 -0.46 6.54 0.94
CA ASP A 11 -0.80 7.75 1.69
C ASP A 11 -0.78 8.95 0.74
N TYR A 12 -1.37 10.07 1.16
CA TYR A 12 -1.60 11.20 0.27
C TYR A 12 -0.32 11.82 -0.30
N PHE A 13 0.86 11.58 0.30
CA PHE A 13 2.14 12.08 -0.19
C PHE A 13 2.86 11.09 -1.13
N HIS A 14 2.34 9.87 -1.29
CA HIS A 14 2.85 8.87 -2.23
C HIS A 14 2.27 9.04 -3.64
N VAL A 15 1.08 9.65 -3.74
CA VAL A 15 0.35 9.70 -5.01
C VAL A 15 1.12 10.51 -6.06
N GLU A 16 1.09 10.01 -7.29
CA GLU A 16 1.80 10.63 -8.41
C GLU A 16 1.37 12.07 -8.68
N ALA A 17 0.14 12.45 -8.30
CA ALA A 17 -0.38 13.80 -8.44
C ALA A 17 0.47 14.86 -7.70
N PHE A 18 1.23 14.47 -6.67
CA PHE A 18 2.12 15.37 -5.92
C PHE A 18 3.61 15.15 -6.22
N ALA A 19 3.97 14.28 -7.18
CA ALA A 19 5.37 13.97 -7.47
C ALA A 19 6.21 15.18 -7.94
N SER A 20 5.58 16.30 -8.34
CA SER A 20 6.26 17.54 -8.69
C SER A 20 6.61 18.44 -7.49
N CYS A 21 6.00 18.21 -6.33
CA CYS A 21 6.18 19.04 -5.13
C CYS A 21 6.49 18.25 -3.85
N VAL A 22 6.42 16.91 -3.90
CA VAL A 22 6.76 16.01 -2.80
C VAL A 22 7.85 15.06 -3.27
N SER A 23 9.02 15.13 -2.64
CA SER A 23 10.12 14.19 -2.88
C SER A 23 9.96 12.94 -2.02
N PRO A 24 10.33 11.73 -2.52
CA PRO A 24 10.40 10.53 -1.70
C PRO A 24 11.31 10.65 -0.47
N SER A 25 12.33 11.53 -0.52
CA SER A 25 13.18 11.83 0.64
C SER A 25 12.43 12.46 1.81
N ASP A 26 11.29 13.10 1.53
CA ASP A 26 10.56 13.91 2.50
C ASP A 26 9.36 13.16 3.08
N TRP A 27 9.06 11.95 2.58
CA TRP A 27 7.90 11.16 2.99
C TRP A 27 7.80 10.96 4.51
N ASP A 28 8.93 10.70 5.18
CA ASP A 28 8.98 10.53 6.65
C ASP A 28 8.64 11.81 7.43
N THR A 29 8.59 12.97 6.78
CA THR A 29 8.23 14.25 7.41
C THR A 29 6.73 14.52 7.39
N TYR A 30 5.97 13.81 6.55
CA TYR A 30 4.53 14.01 6.43
C TYR A 30 3.75 13.14 7.42
N PRO A 31 2.68 13.67 8.04
CA PRO A 31 1.85 12.90 8.94
C PRO A 31 1.14 11.76 8.20
N CYS A 32 1.41 10.51 8.59
CA CYS A 32 0.72 9.35 8.06
C CYS A 32 -0.75 9.32 8.48
N ARG A 33 -1.63 9.01 7.53
CA ARG A 33 -3.09 8.87 7.69
C ARG A 33 -3.58 7.48 7.30
N VAL A 34 -2.71 6.67 6.68
CA VAL A 34 -3.04 5.37 6.12
C VAL A 34 -3.72 4.43 7.13
N GLU A 35 -3.23 4.32 8.36
CA GLU A 35 -3.83 3.42 9.38
C GLU A 35 -5.30 3.77 9.64
N ARG A 36 -5.58 5.03 9.99
CA ARG A 36 -6.96 5.49 10.24
C ARG A 36 -7.87 5.29 9.03
N ASN A 37 -7.37 5.57 7.83
CA ASN A 37 -8.18 5.45 6.61
C ASN A 37 -8.51 3.98 6.31
N ILE A 38 -7.55 3.07 6.50
CA ILE A 38 -7.75 1.65 6.31
C ILE A 38 -8.66 1.06 7.39
N ASP A 39 -8.58 1.52 8.65
CA ASP A 39 -9.52 1.14 9.71
C ASP A 39 -10.97 1.42 9.28
N CYS A 40 -11.24 2.63 8.77
CA CYS A 40 -12.57 2.98 8.25
C CYS A 40 -13.02 2.09 7.09
N ILE A 41 -12.11 1.73 6.18
CA ILE A 41 -12.40 0.84 5.06
C ILE A 41 -12.71 -0.58 5.56
N LEU A 42 -11.92 -1.12 6.48
CA LEU A 42 -12.14 -2.44 7.06
C LEU A 42 -13.49 -2.50 7.81
N GLU A 43 -13.84 -1.46 8.57
CA GLU A 43 -15.16 -1.35 9.21
C GLU A 43 -16.31 -1.30 8.19
N MET A 44 -16.12 -0.63 7.04
CA MET A 44 -17.10 -0.62 5.97
C MET A 44 -17.25 -1.99 5.32
N LEU A 45 -16.15 -2.67 5.04
CA LEU A 45 -16.14 -4.00 4.41
C LEU A 45 -16.77 -5.06 5.33
N GLU A 46 -16.47 -5.02 6.63
CA GLU A 46 -17.04 -5.93 7.63
C GLU A 46 -18.56 -5.76 7.73
N ARG A 47 -19.05 -4.52 7.79
CA ARG A 47 -20.50 -4.22 7.81
C ARG A 47 -21.26 -4.81 6.61
N HIS A 48 -20.60 -4.88 5.46
CA HIS A 48 -21.18 -5.43 4.23
C HIS A 48 -20.82 -6.91 4.00
N ARG A 49 -20.04 -7.53 4.91
CA ARG A 49 -19.52 -8.90 4.77
C ARG A 49 -18.80 -9.13 3.44
N THR A 50 -18.02 -8.12 3.02
CA THR A 50 -17.34 -8.10 1.72
C THR A 50 -15.86 -8.35 1.88
N ARG A 51 -15.28 -9.21 1.04
CA ARG A 51 -13.83 -9.38 0.90
C ARG A 51 -13.28 -8.49 -0.20
N ALA A 52 -12.00 -8.17 -0.09
CA ALA A 52 -11.30 -7.23 -0.96
C ALA A 52 -9.82 -7.63 -1.06
N THR A 53 -9.14 -7.09 -2.06
CA THR A 53 -7.69 -7.22 -2.22
C THR A 53 -7.02 -5.87 -1.94
N PHE A 54 -6.05 -5.85 -1.04
CA PHE A 54 -5.30 -4.65 -0.67
C PHE A 54 -3.91 -4.72 -1.27
N PHE A 55 -3.59 -3.86 -2.24
CA PHE A 55 -2.26 -3.74 -2.81
C PHE A 55 -1.44 -2.77 -1.96
N VAL A 56 -0.52 -3.29 -1.15
CA VAL A 56 0.17 -2.49 -0.15
C VAL A 56 1.56 -2.08 -0.62
N LEU A 57 1.90 -0.79 -0.46
CA LEU A 57 3.26 -0.30 -0.66
C LEU A 57 4.21 -0.88 0.38
N GLY A 58 5.37 -1.33 -0.07
CA GLY A 58 6.45 -1.78 0.81
C GLY A 58 6.88 -0.71 1.82
N TRP A 59 6.88 0.57 1.44
CA TRP A 59 7.14 1.68 2.36
C TRP A 59 6.13 1.72 3.52
N VAL A 60 4.84 1.55 3.22
CA VAL A 60 3.77 1.49 4.22
C VAL A 60 3.91 0.24 5.08
N ALA A 61 4.16 -0.91 4.47
CA ALA A 61 4.30 -2.18 5.19
C ALA A 61 5.50 -2.17 6.16
N GLU A 62 6.63 -1.57 5.77
CA GLU A 62 7.82 -1.43 6.59
C GLU A 62 7.57 -0.57 7.85
N ARG A 63 6.75 0.49 7.73
CA ARG A 63 6.47 1.44 8.82
C ARG A 63 5.25 1.08 9.66
N HIS A 64 4.24 0.46 9.05
CA HIS A 64 2.99 0.07 9.68
C HIS A 64 2.75 -1.44 9.54
N PRO A 65 3.65 -2.31 10.03
CA PRO A 65 3.51 -3.76 9.85
C PRO A 65 2.28 -4.33 10.59
N ARG A 66 1.77 -3.63 11.60
CA ARG A 66 0.51 -3.98 12.28
C ARG A 66 -0.69 -3.85 11.35
N LEU A 67 -0.69 -2.85 10.47
CA LEU A 67 -1.76 -2.60 9.50
C LEU A 67 -1.89 -3.78 8.52
N VAL A 68 -0.76 -4.26 7.99
CA VAL A 68 -0.71 -5.43 7.09
C VAL A 68 -1.29 -6.67 7.78
N ARG A 69 -0.87 -6.94 9.02
CA ARG A 69 -1.41 -8.05 9.81
C ARG A 69 -2.90 -7.91 10.09
N GLN A 70 -3.38 -6.70 10.32
CA GLN A 70 -4.80 -6.44 10.55
C GLN A 70 -5.63 -6.72 9.29
N ILE A 71 -5.19 -6.27 8.12
CA ILE A 71 -5.82 -6.58 6.83
C ILE A 71 -5.90 -8.10 6.61
N ALA A 72 -4.79 -8.81 6.84
CA ALA A 72 -4.73 -10.27 6.72
C ALA A 72 -5.66 -10.97 7.71
N ALA A 73 -5.62 -10.57 8.98
CA ALA A 73 -6.44 -11.16 10.05
C ALA A 73 -7.94 -10.93 9.83
N ALA A 74 -8.30 -9.81 9.21
CA ALA A 74 -9.66 -9.55 8.77
C ALA A 74 -10.09 -10.46 7.61
N GLY A 75 -9.18 -11.19 6.94
CA GLY A 75 -9.49 -12.17 5.91
C GLY A 75 -9.49 -11.60 4.48
N HIS A 76 -8.82 -10.47 4.27
CA HIS A 76 -8.62 -9.86 2.95
C HIS A 76 -7.33 -10.37 2.30
N GLU A 77 -7.27 -10.33 0.97
CA GLU A 77 -6.05 -10.66 0.22
C GLU A 77 -5.08 -9.49 0.28
N ILE A 78 -3.78 -9.78 0.38
CA ILE A 78 -2.71 -8.78 0.31
C ILE A 78 -1.94 -8.98 -1.00
N GLY A 79 -1.95 -7.93 -1.82
CA GLY A 79 -1.13 -7.80 -3.02
C GLY A 79 0.07 -6.88 -2.78
N CYS A 80 1.10 -7.02 -3.63
CA CYS A 80 2.24 -6.11 -3.63
C CYS A 80 1.97 -4.90 -4.54
N HIS A 81 2.26 -3.70 -4.05
CA HIS A 81 2.15 -2.46 -4.83
C HIS A 81 3.51 -1.81 -5.13
N GLY A 82 4.59 -2.60 -5.12
CA GLY A 82 5.96 -2.08 -5.16
C GLY A 82 6.38 -1.48 -3.82
N TYR A 83 7.60 -0.94 -3.72
CA TYR A 83 8.14 -0.38 -2.49
C TYR A 83 7.97 1.14 -2.46
N ALA A 84 8.45 1.85 -3.49
CA ALA A 84 8.52 3.31 -3.51
C ALA A 84 7.57 3.98 -4.53
N HIS A 85 6.50 3.29 -4.94
CA HIS A 85 5.49 3.83 -5.87
C HIS A 85 6.08 4.47 -7.15
N GLN A 86 7.23 3.97 -7.62
CA GLN A 86 7.90 4.51 -8.80
C GLN A 86 7.28 3.97 -10.08
N ARG A 87 7.04 4.85 -11.06
CA ARG A 87 6.55 4.44 -12.38
C ARG A 87 7.50 3.43 -13.03
N ILE A 88 6.96 2.28 -13.44
CA ILE A 88 7.76 1.17 -13.99
C ILE A 88 8.62 1.57 -15.20
N HIS A 89 8.15 2.47 -16.07
CA HIS A 89 8.90 2.94 -17.25
C HIS A 89 10.08 3.86 -16.90
N ARG A 90 10.21 4.28 -15.64
CA ARG A 90 11.36 5.04 -15.13
C ARG A 90 12.36 4.14 -14.41
N GLN A 91 12.11 2.84 -14.35
CA GLN A 91 12.97 1.86 -13.70
C GLN A 91 13.66 0.98 -14.76
N ASP A 92 14.91 0.61 -14.51
CA ASP A 92 15.54 -0.48 -15.24
C ASP A 92 15.10 -1.85 -14.65
N PRO A 93 15.34 -2.97 -15.35
CA PRO A 93 14.93 -4.30 -14.88
C PRO A 93 15.55 -4.74 -13.54
N GLY A 94 16.73 -4.21 -13.18
CA GLY A 94 17.37 -4.46 -11.90
C GLY A 94 16.67 -3.70 -10.78
N GLY A 95 16.47 -2.40 -10.98
CA GLY A 95 15.74 -1.53 -10.04
C GLY A 95 14.34 -2.04 -9.74
N PHE A 96 13.58 -2.42 -10.76
CA PHE A 96 12.23 -3.00 -10.57
C PHE A 96 12.25 -4.31 -9.79
N ARG A 97 13.25 -5.17 -10.04
CA ARG A 97 13.40 -6.44 -9.31
C ARG A 97 13.68 -6.20 -7.83
N ASP A 98 14.56 -5.25 -7.53
CA ASP A 98 14.94 -4.94 -6.16
C ASP A 98 13.81 -4.24 -5.39
N ASP A 99 13.07 -3.33 -6.04
CA ASP A 99 11.86 -2.72 -5.49
C ASP A 99 10.82 -3.79 -5.09
N VAL A 100 10.46 -4.67 -6.03
CA VAL A 100 9.46 -5.73 -5.77
C VAL A 100 9.94 -6.72 -4.71
N ARG A 101 11.23 -7.08 -4.71
CA ARG A 101 11.80 -7.98 -3.68
C ARG A 101 11.73 -7.34 -2.31
N ARG A 102 12.11 -6.08 -2.19
CA ARG A 102 12.07 -5.34 -0.93
C ARG A 102 10.64 -5.23 -0.42
N ALA A 103 9.71 -4.82 -1.27
CA ALA A 103 8.29 -4.74 -0.91
C ALA A 103 7.77 -6.09 -0.39
N ARG A 104 8.07 -7.18 -1.08
CA ARG A 104 7.61 -8.52 -0.67
C ARG A 104 8.14 -8.95 0.70
N LEU A 105 9.38 -8.58 1.06
CA LEU A 105 9.94 -8.87 2.38
C LEU A 105 9.20 -8.13 3.51
N CYS A 106 8.64 -6.96 3.22
CA CYS A 106 7.88 -6.18 4.20
C CYS A 106 6.43 -6.66 4.37
N LEU A 107 5.90 -7.41 3.38
CA LEU A 107 4.51 -7.87 3.36
C LEU A 107 4.29 -9.25 3.98
N MET A 108 5.38 -9.97 4.30
CA MET A 108 5.38 -11.31 4.89
C MET A 108 5.46 -11.28 6.42
#